data_AF-A0A0J1GV11-F1
#
_entry.id   AF-A0A0J1GV11-F1
#
_cell.length_a   1.000
_cell.length_b   1.000
_cell.length_c   1.000
_cell.angle_alpha   90.00
_cell.angle_beta   90.00
_cell.angle_gamma   90.00
#
_symmetry.space_group_name_H-M   'P 1'
#
loop_
_entity.id
_entity.type
_entity.pdbx_description
1 polymer ?
#
loop_
_entity_poly.entity_id
_entity_poly.type
_entity_poly.pdbx_seq_one_letter_code
_entity_poly.pdbx_strand_id
1 'polypeptide(L)'
;MEIRIRVSGLGMNIPKTSFGVNLFSGCYIETRPNHGNAPTHIYGIIDTLSLGNESGTVVVGHAVTDWIKVTKQTSIDRLKHEFLIGKTADIEIKGSSFGNSKGDVSFKIIDENGDSITVIDKYDININAFQLATTKIRGKIRHQVVAQKSSGLC
;
A
#
# COMPACT_ATOMS: atom_id res chain seq x y z
N MET A 1 -5.68 16.94 -1.19
CA MET A 1 -4.88 15.76 -1.55
C MET A 1 -5.61 14.50 -1.15
N GLU A 2 -5.55 13.48 -2.00
CA GLU A 2 -6.11 12.17 -1.77
C GLU A 2 -5.05 11.09 -2.02
N ILE A 3 -5.17 9.99 -1.29
CA ILE A 3 -4.28 8.83 -1.37
C ILE A 3 -5.10 7.57 -1.60
N ARG A 4 -4.59 6.66 -2.42
CA ARG A 4 -5.12 5.32 -2.59
C ARG A 4 -3.98 4.32 -2.45
N ILE A 5 -4.24 3.22 -1.75
CA ILE A 5 -3.28 2.14 -1.60
C ILE A 5 -3.75 0.95 -2.41
N ARG A 6 -2.87 0.46 -3.30
CA ARG A 6 -3.07 -0.77 -4.04
C ARG A 6 -2.00 -1.76 -3.63
N VAL A 7 -2.43 -2.93 -3.21
CA VAL A 7 -1.54 -4.06 -2.94
C VAL A 7 -1.82 -5.12 -4.00
N SER A 8 -0.75 -5.59 -4.65
CA SER A 8 -0.79 -6.72 -5.56
C SER A 8 0.34 -7.66 -5.17
N GLY A 9 0.00 -8.89 -4.78
CA GLY A 9 1.01 -9.87 -4.43
C GLY A 9 0.61 -11.29 -4.81
N LEU A 10 1.61 -12.08 -5.17
CA LEU A 10 1.53 -13.52 -5.28
C LEU A 10 2.25 -14.12 -4.07
N GLY A 11 1.48 -14.72 -3.17
CA GLY A 11 2.00 -15.51 -2.07
C GLY A 11 1.38 -16.89 -2.08
N MET A 12 2.15 -17.88 -1.66
CA MET A 12 1.68 -19.24 -1.42
C MET A 12 1.77 -19.50 0.08
N ASN A 13 0.63 -19.73 0.72
CA ASN A 13 0.59 -20.28 2.07
C ASN A 13 0.42 -21.80 1.96
N ILE A 14 1.30 -22.59 2.60
CA ILE A 14 1.14 -24.04 2.70
C ILE A 14 0.28 -24.31 3.94
N PRO A 15 -0.98 -24.75 3.77
CA PRO A 15 -1.84 -25.05 4.91
C PRO A 15 -1.20 -26.17 5.75
N LYS A 16 -1.02 -25.93 7.06
CA LYS A 16 -0.43 -26.82 8.10
C LYS A 16 1.05 -26.65 8.43
N THR A 17 1.78 -25.80 7.71
CA THR A 17 3.08 -25.32 8.17
C THR A 17 2.88 -23.86 8.54
N SER A 18 3.33 -23.41 9.71
CA SER A 18 3.36 -21.97 10.07
C SER A 18 4.30 -21.13 9.16
N PHE A 19 4.62 -21.66 7.98
CA PHE A 19 5.48 -21.12 6.94
C PHE A 19 4.60 -20.68 5.77
N GLY A 20 4.42 -19.37 5.64
CA GLY A 20 3.91 -18.76 4.42
C GLY A 20 5.09 -18.23 3.60
N VAL A 21 5.23 -18.65 2.34
CA VAL A 21 6.22 -18.09 1.43
C VAL A 21 5.52 -17.01 0.60
N ASN A 22 5.76 -15.74 0.95
CA ASN A 22 5.33 -14.62 0.13
C ASN A 22 6.35 -14.44 -0.99
N LEU A 23 6.01 -14.84 -2.21
CA LEU A 23 6.94 -14.89 -3.33
C LEU A 23 7.21 -13.49 -3.89
N PHE A 24 6.18 -12.64 -4.00
CA PHE A 24 6.31 -11.22 -4.36
C PHE A 24 5.09 -10.44 -3.88
N SER A 25 5.29 -9.38 -3.09
CA SER A 25 4.24 -8.38 -2.79
C SER A 25 4.69 -6.98 -3.18
N GLY A 26 4.01 -6.40 -4.15
CA GLY A 26 4.14 -4.99 -4.53
C GLY A 26 3.04 -4.16 -3.88
N CYS A 27 3.42 -3.08 -3.20
CA CYS A 27 2.48 -2.06 -2.77
C CYS A 27 2.68 -0.80 -3.60
N TYR A 28 1.58 -0.20 -4.04
CA TYR A 28 1.56 1.03 -4.80
C TYR A 28 0.80 2.08 -3.98
N ILE A 29 1.49 3.16 -3.66
CA ILE A 29 0.88 4.36 -3.09
C ILE A 29 0.56 5.28 -4.25
N GLU A 30 -0.71 5.60 -4.42
CA GLU A 30 -1.17 6.54 -5.43
C GLU A 30 -1.60 7.84 -4.75
N THR A 31 -1.05 8.98 -5.16
CA THR A 31 -1.45 10.30 -4.63
C THR A 31 -1.94 11.21 -5.74
N ARG A 32 -3.00 11.99 -5.45
CA ARG A 32 -3.51 13.03 -6.34
C ARG A 32 -3.84 14.33 -5.58
N PRO A 33 -3.58 15.51 -6.16
CA PRO A 33 -3.77 16.77 -5.45
C PRO A 33 -5.25 17.08 -5.16
N ASN A 34 -6.17 16.76 -6.07
CA ASN A 34 -7.62 16.93 -5.92
C ASN A 34 -8.42 15.85 -6.67
N HIS A 35 -9.71 15.71 -6.31
CA HIS A 35 -10.67 14.85 -6.99
C HIS A 35 -10.81 15.29 -8.47
N GLY A 36 -10.59 14.39 -9.44
CA GLY A 36 -10.65 14.68 -10.87
C GLY A 36 -9.45 14.13 -11.68
N ASN A 37 -9.22 14.72 -12.86
CA ASN A 37 -8.21 14.30 -13.87
C ASN A 37 -6.76 14.74 -13.54
N ALA A 38 -6.46 15.00 -12.27
CA ALA A 38 -5.15 15.49 -11.86
C ALA A 38 -4.08 14.39 -11.96
N PRO A 39 -2.81 14.75 -12.25
CA PRO A 39 -1.73 13.77 -12.37
C PRO A 39 -1.60 12.96 -11.07
N THR A 40 -1.74 11.64 -11.22
CA THR A 40 -1.60 10.70 -10.12
C THR A 40 -0.14 10.27 -10.05
N HIS A 41 0.51 10.51 -8.92
CA HIS A 41 1.85 10.01 -8.66
C HIS A 41 1.74 8.60 -8.10
N ILE A 42 2.55 7.67 -8.63
CA ILE A 42 2.54 6.28 -8.23
C ILE A 42 3.91 5.94 -7.66
N TYR A 43 3.91 5.54 -6.40
CA TYR A 43 5.10 5.13 -5.69
C TYR A 43 5.05 3.63 -5.43
N GLY A 44 6.09 2.91 -5.79
CA GLY A 44 6.21 1.49 -5.56
C GLY A 44 6.99 1.20 -4.29
N ILE A 45 6.50 0.29 -3.48
CA ILE A 45 7.25 -0.38 -2.42
C ILE A 45 7.37 -1.83 -2.85
N ILE A 46 8.60 -2.23 -3.15
CA ILE A 46 8.94 -3.63 -3.44
C ILE A 46 9.55 -4.16 -2.16
N ASP A 47 8.84 -5.08 -1.51
CA ASP A 47 9.40 -5.84 -0.40
C ASP A 47 9.98 -7.16 -0.94
N THR A 48 11.19 -7.46 -0.50
CA THR A 48 11.80 -8.78 -0.64
C THR A 48 11.91 -9.35 0.76
N LEU A 49 10.88 -10.10 1.16
CA LEU A 49 10.92 -11.07 2.26
C LEU A 49 11.31 -10.51 3.65
N SER A 50 10.33 -10.34 4.53
CA SER A 50 10.56 -10.53 5.98
C SER A 50 9.97 -11.86 6.41
N LEU A 51 10.82 -12.88 6.54
CA LEU A 51 10.49 -14.14 7.22
C LEU A 51 10.55 -13.89 8.73
N GLY A 52 9.41 -13.50 9.31
CA GLY A 52 9.20 -13.36 10.76
C GLY A 52 8.04 -14.24 11.21
N ASN A 53 8.24 -14.98 12.30
CA ASN A 53 7.38 -16.06 12.80
C ASN A 53 6.00 -15.66 13.33
N GLU A 54 5.49 -14.47 13.01
CA GLU A 54 4.20 -14.00 13.51
C GLU A 54 3.41 -13.41 12.35
N SER A 55 2.38 -14.17 11.92
CA SER A 55 1.33 -13.78 10.96
C SER A 55 1.76 -13.54 9.50
N GLY A 56 2.18 -14.62 8.82
CA GLY A 56 2.22 -14.65 7.36
C GLY A 56 0.81 -14.84 6.77
N THR A 57 0.31 -13.87 6.00
CA THR A 57 -0.85 -14.07 5.12
C THR A 57 -0.67 -13.31 3.82
N VAL A 58 -0.16 -14.01 2.79
CA VAL A 58 -0.43 -13.65 1.40
C VAL A 58 -0.78 -14.94 0.66
N VAL A 59 -2.06 -15.08 0.32
CA VAL A 59 -2.56 -15.94 -0.76
C VAL A 59 -3.01 -14.95 -1.82
N VAL A 60 -2.50 -15.08 -3.06
CA VAL A 60 -2.76 -14.22 -4.24
C VAL A 60 -3.77 -13.09 -3.98
N GLY A 61 -3.25 -11.95 -3.54
CA GLY A 61 -4.05 -10.85 -3.01
C GLY A 61 -3.90 -9.63 -3.88
N HIS A 62 -4.96 -9.28 -4.61
CA HIS A 62 -5.14 -7.94 -5.13
C HIS A 62 -6.10 -7.21 -4.20
N ALA A 63 -5.68 -6.07 -3.65
CA ALA A 63 -6.48 -5.22 -2.80
C ALA A 63 -6.32 -3.76 -3.22
N VAL A 64 -7.42 -3.03 -3.34
CA VAL A 64 -7.44 -1.61 -3.67
C VAL A 64 -8.37 -0.90 -2.70
N THR A 65 -7.84 0.11 -2.01
CA THR A 65 -8.66 0.99 -1.17
C THR A 65 -9.41 2.00 -2.03
N ASP A 66 -10.51 2.54 -1.52
CA ASP A 66 -11.05 3.79 -2.03
C ASP A 66 -10.06 4.95 -1.85
N TRP A 67 -10.32 6.07 -2.53
CA TRP A 67 -9.56 7.30 -2.34
C TRP A 67 -9.82 7.87 -0.95
N ILE A 68 -8.75 7.95 -0.16
CA ILE A 68 -8.77 8.48 1.19
C ILE A 68 -8.42 9.97 1.13
N LYS A 69 -9.32 10.83 1.61
CA LYS A 69 -9.07 12.26 1.73
C LYS A 69 -8.12 12.55 2.90
N VAL A 70 -7.02 13.24 2.61
CA VAL A 70 -6.04 13.67 3.62
C VAL A 70 -6.25 15.15 3.91
N THR A 71 -6.62 15.48 5.14
CA THR A 71 -6.97 16.85 5.56
C THR A 71 -5.89 17.51 6.42
N LYS A 72 -5.05 16.72 7.10
CA LYS A 72 -4.01 17.26 7.98
C LYS A 72 -2.81 17.74 7.15
N GLN A 73 -2.46 19.02 7.26
CA GLN A 73 -1.38 19.64 6.48
C GLN A 73 -0.04 18.90 6.62
N THR A 74 0.33 18.51 7.84
CA THR A 74 1.56 17.74 8.08
C THR A 74 1.59 16.40 7.33
N SER A 75 0.43 15.74 7.17
CA SER A 75 0.33 14.51 6.39
C SER A 75 0.39 14.79 4.89
N ILE A 76 -0.19 15.91 4.44
CA ILE A 76 -0.12 16.36 3.05
C ILE A 76 1.34 16.64 2.66
N ASP A 77 2.09 17.35 3.51
CA ASP A 77 3.51 17.65 3.26
C ASP A 77 4.35 16.37 3.19
N ARG A 78 4.05 15.38 4.03
CA ARG A 78 4.70 14.07 4.01
C ARG A 78 4.33 13.21 2.80
N LEU A 79 3.27 13.54 2.09
CA LEU A 79 2.84 12.87 0.86
C LEU A 79 3.40 13.53 -0.41
N LYS A 80 4.15 14.64 -0.26
CA LYS A 80 4.88 15.25 -1.37
C LYS A 80 6.00 14.33 -1.83
N HIS A 81 6.26 14.36 -3.13
CA HIS A 81 7.26 13.51 -3.78
C HIS A 81 8.64 13.61 -3.12
N GLU A 82 9.08 14.83 -2.84
CA GLU A 82 10.38 15.15 -2.21
C GLU A 82 10.56 14.50 -0.83
N PHE A 83 9.46 14.27 -0.09
CA PHE A 83 9.52 13.68 1.23
C PHE A 83 9.37 12.15 1.20
N LEU A 84 8.60 11.62 0.25
CA LEU A 84 8.29 10.19 0.16
C LEU A 84 9.44 9.36 -0.38
N ILE A 85 10.14 9.84 -1.41
CA ILE A 85 11.12 9.03 -2.14
C ILE A 85 12.31 8.66 -1.24
N GLY A 86 12.68 7.38 -1.27
CA GLY A 86 13.82 6.85 -0.55
C GLY A 86 13.56 6.56 0.93
N LYS A 87 12.46 7.08 1.51
CA LYS A 87 12.05 6.74 2.87
C LYS A 87 11.50 5.32 2.95
N THR A 88 11.60 4.72 4.13
CA THR A 88 10.99 3.42 4.41
C THR A 88 9.55 3.64 4.81
N ALA A 89 8.61 2.96 4.16
CA ALA A 89 7.21 2.95 4.53
C ALA A 89 6.86 1.68 5.30
N ASP A 90 5.88 1.78 6.19
CA ASP A 90 5.14 0.68 6.79
C ASP A 90 3.65 0.90 6.49
N ILE A 91 3.09 0.01 5.68
CA ILE A 91 1.70 0.03 5.26
C ILE A 91 1.03 -1.21 5.82
N GLU A 92 -0.11 -0.99 6.46
CA GLU A 92 -0.92 -2.05 7.04
C GLU A 92 -2.36 -1.87 6.59
N ILE A 93 -2.93 -2.92 6.03
CA ILE A 93 -4.33 -3.01 5.65
C ILE A 93 -4.94 -4.16 6.46
N LYS A 94 -5.88 -3.82 7.33
CA LYS A 94 -6.61 -4.78 8.18
C LYS A 94 -8.02 -4.91 7.66
N GLY A 95 -8.50 -6.14 7.55
CA GLY A 95 -9.85 -6.41 7.07
C GLY A 95 -9.91 -7.75 6.37
N SER A 96 -10.97 -8.51 6.67
CA SER A 96 -11.29 -9.73 5.94
C SER A 96 -12.06 -9.35 4.68
N SER A 97 -11.41 -9.46 3.52
CA SER A 97 -11.95 -8.96 2.26
C SER A 97 -12.02 -10.05 1.21
N PHE A 98 -13.24 -10.35 0.76
CA PHE A 98 -13.56 -11.03 -0.50
C PHE A 98 -14.63 -10.19 -1.21
N GLY A 99 -14.27 -9.57 -2.33
CA GLY A 99 -15.08 -8.53 -2.98
C GLY A 99 -14.96 -7.16 -2.31
N ASN A 100 -16.06 -6.40 -2.29
CA ASN A 100 -16.13 -5.09 -1.63
C ASN A 100 -16.41 -5.26 -0.14
N SER A 101 -15.51 -4.78 0.70
CA SER A 101 -15.60 -4.86 2.16
C SER A 101 -15.09 -3.57 2.80
N LYS A 102 -15.22 -3.46 4.12
CA LYS A 102 -14.64 -2.36 4.91
C LYS A 102 -13.41 -2.85 5.66
N GLY A 103 -12.40 -2.00 5.78
CA GLY A 103 -11.21 -2.28 6.57
C GLY A 103 -10.45 -1.03 6.95
N ASP A 104 -9.41 -1.24 7.72
CA ASP A 104 -8.60 -0.18 8.31
C ASP A 104 -7.27 -0.10 7.57
N VAL A 105 -6.80 1.13 7.35
CA VAL A 105 -5.61 1.44 6.57
C VAL A 105 -4.70 2.34 7.39
N SER A 106 -3.50 1.85 7.67
CA SER A 106 -2.42 2.62 8.27
C SER A 106 -1.27 2.74 7.28
N PHE A 107 -0.77 3.96 7.11
CA PHE A 107 0.48 4.23 6.41
C PHE A 107 1.35 5.13 7.27
N LYS A 108 2.53 4.60 7.58
CA LYS A 108 3.57 5.24 8.37
C LYS A 108 4.86 5.33 7.54
N ILE A 109 5.61 6.39 7.76
CA ILE A 109 6.98 6.53 7.27
C ILE A 109 7.91 6.26 8.45
N ILE A 110 8.94 5.44 8.25
CA ILE A 110 10.00 5.22 9.22
C ILE A 110 11.12 6.19 8.90
N ASP A 111 11.51 6.99 9.88
CA ASP A 111 12.61 7.93 9.72
C ASP A 111 13.99 7.27 9.88
N GLU A 112 15.04 8.07 9.85
CA GLU A 112 16.42 7.60 9.91
C GLU A 112 16.82 7.10 11.31
N ASN A 113 16.09 7.52 12.34
CA ASN A 113 16.27 7.09 13.73
C ASN A 113 15.50 5.80 14.04
N GLY A 114 14.64 5.37 13.10
CA GLY A 114 13.76 4.21 13.27
C GLY A 114 12.40 4.55 13.88
N ASP A 115 12.09 5.85 14.08
CA ASP A 115 10.82 6.28 14.62
C ASP A 115 9.72 6.21 13.55
N SER A 116 8.54 5.75 13.96
CA SER A 116 7.39 5.65 13.07
C SER A 116 6.60 6.96 13.05
N ILE A 117 6.45 7.52 11.87
CA ILE A 117 5.75 8.75 11.60
C ILE A 117 4.44 8.43 10.87
N THR A 118 3.30 8.53 11.56
CA THR A 118 1.99 8.28 10.94
C THR A 118 1.64 9.34 9.89
N VAL A 119 1.36 8.89 8.67
CA VAL A 119 0.89 9.73 7.56
C VAL A 119 -0.64 9.67 7.47
N ILE A 120 -1.18 8.46 7.40
CA ILE A 120 -2.62 8.21 7.54
C ILE A 120 -2.85 7.04 8.51
N ASP A 121 -3.93 7.15 9.26
CA ASP A 121 -4.51 6.08 10.06
C ASP A 121 -6.02 6.27 9.97
N LYS A 122 -6.67 5.37 9.22
CA LYS A 122 -8.06 5.52 8.79
C LYS A 122 -8.80 4.21 8.95
N TYR A 123 -9.97 4.30 9.54
CA TYR A 123 -10.84 3.17 9.83
C TYR A 123 -12.01 3.16 8.86
N ASP A 124 -12.60 1.99 8.67
CA ASP A 124 -13.86 1.82 7.94
C ASP A 124 -13.80 2.33 6.48
N ILE A 125 -12.67 2.10 5.81
CA ILE A 125 -12.46 2.44 4.40
C ILE A 125 -12.93 1.28 3.53
N ASN A 126 -13.59 1.57 2.41
CA ASN A 126 -13.94 0.52 1.45
C ASN A 126 -12.67 -0.03 0.79
N ILE A 127 -12.59 -1.35 0.73
CA ILE A 127 -11.51 -2.11 0.14
C ILE A 127 -12.13 -3.15 -0.78
N ASN A 128 -11.74 -3.10 -2.05
CA ASN A 128 -12.03 -4.18 -3.00
C ASN A 128 -10.83 -5.13 -3.01
N ALA A 129 -11.03 -6.37 -2.57
CA ALA A 129 -9.96 -7.37 -2.61
C ALA A 129 -10.47 -8.77 -2.93
N PHE A 130 -9.65 -9.57 -3.60
CA PHE A 130 -9.99 -10.95 -3.94
C PHE A 130 -9.70 -11.95 -2.82
N GLN A 131 -8.80 -11.63 -1.89
CA GLN A 131 -8.56 -12.36 -0.64
C GLN A 131 -7.61 -11.52 0.23
N LEU A 132 -8.10 -11.02 1.37
CA LEU A 132 -7.29 -10.28 2.34
C LEU A 132 -7.74 -10.66 3.75
N ALA A 133 -6.81 -10.92 4.68
CA ALA A 133 -7.14 -11.06 6.10
C ALA A 133 -6.49 -9.92 6.90
N THR A 134 -5.18 -9.79 6.75
CA THR A 134 -4.39 -8.62 7.12
C THR A 134 -3.15 -8.65 6.25
N THR A 135 -2.75 -7.50 5.73
CA THR A 135 -1.54 -7.39 4.94
C THR A 135 -0.71 -6.24 5.45
N LYS A 136 0.53 -6.55 5.78
CA LYS A 136 1.54 -5.60 6.20
C LYS A 136 2.70 -5.63 5.22
N ILE A 137 3.09 -4.46 4.75
CA ILE A 137 4.18 -4.29 3.78
C ILE A 137 5.10 -3.21 4.33
N ARG A 138 6.39 -3.54 4.43
CA ARG A 138 7.41 -2.60 4.86
C ARG A 138 8.53 -2.58 3.82
N GLY A 139 8.94 -1.40 3.39
CA GLY A 139 10.03 -1.29 2.41
C GLY A 139 10.31 0.13 1.97
N LYS A 140 11.38 0.30 1.18
CA LYS A 140 11.76 1.61 0.65
C LYS A 140 10.80 2.05 -0.46
N ILE A 141 10.30 3.26 -0.35
CA ILE A 141 9.49 3.90 -1.37
C ILE A 141 10.38 4.29 -2.56
N ARG A 142 10.01 3.81 -3.75
CA ARG A 142 10.66 4.17 -5.02
C ARG A 142 9.66 4.84 -5.94
N HIS A 143 10.12 5.81 -6.70
CA HIS A 143 9.30 6.38 -7.76
C HIS A 143 9.10 5.31 -8.81
N GLN A 144 7.85 5.01 -9.15
CA GLN A 144 7.58 4.26 -10.36
C GLN A 144 7.20 5.24 -11.45
N VAL A 145 8.04 5.28 -12.48
CA VAL A 145 7.59 5.79 -13.78
C VAL A 145 6.61 4.74 -14.28
N VAL A 146 5.32 4.94 -14.01
CA VAL A 146 4.31 4.18 -14.72
C VAL A 146 4.45 4.59 -16.16
N ALA A 147 4.90 3.65 -17.01
CA ALA A 147 4.79 3.81 -18.45
C ALA A 147 3.33 4.19 -18.71
N GLN A 148 3.09 5.45 -19.08
CA GLN A 148 1.80 5.85 -19.60
C GLN A 148 1.48 4.84 -20.68
N LYS A 149 0.42 4.07 -20.47
CA LYS A 149 -0.10 3.15 -21.46
C LYS A 149 -0.41 4.02 -22.69
N SER A 150 0.44 3.99 -23.72
CA SER A 150 0.09 4.57 -25.01
C SER A 150 -1.02 3.69 -25.59
N SER A 151 -2.25 4.07 -25.30
CA SER A 151 -3.43 3.47 -25.92
C SER A 151 -3.90 4.39 -27.05
N GLY A 152 -3.82 3.88 -28.28
CA GLY A 152 -4.30 4.50 -29.53
C GLY A 152 -3.14 4.92 -30.43
N LEU A 153 -2.73 4.22 -31.50
CA LEU A 153 -3.50 3.70 -32.64
C LEU A 153 -4.34 4.82 -33.29
N CYS A 154 -3.72 5.57 -34.21
CA CYS A 154 -4.02 5.65 -35.65
C CYS A 154 -2.85 6.33 -36.37
#